data_AF-A0A9D7TVK7-F1
#
_entry.id   AF-A0A9D7TVK7-F1
#
_cell.length_a   1.000
_cell.length_b   1.000
_cell.length_c   1.000
_cell.angle_alpha   90.00
_cell.angle_beta   90.00
_cell.angle_gamma   90.00
#
_symmetry.space_group_name_H-M   'P 1'
#
loop_
_entity.id
_entity.type
_entity.pdbx_description
1 polymer ?
#
loop_
_entity_poly.entity_id
_entity_poly.type
_entity_poly.pdbx_seq_one_letter_code
_entity_poly.pdbx_strand_id
1 'polypeptide(L)'
;MAKSVNNGVTWTDIVGATTSNYTQTESLAGIYQYRIFAYETSDPLQYIISNVLTYYVQKMVVNTKSYSVYSCNPTPVQLEPSYYMQYADPNGPTLTYTFNWTPATYLNNPNLEAPVITLPALTPPTINSPAPPPPTNYTYGLTVQNTNFVGCVASNTQTVLHYNPRKVVVPTAFTPDGDGINDLFRSLNLQDYPGGEFWIWNRWEIKFLFSRTNTYRLFMEW
;
A
#
# COMPACT_ATOMS: atom_id res chain seq x y z
N MET A 1 -19.33 1.89 -39.22
CA MET A 1 -18.70 2.48 -38.01
C MET A 1 -17.26 2.00 -37.92
N ALA A 2 -16.34 2.78 -37.35
CA ALA A 2 -14.99 2.31 -37.02
C ALA A 2 -14.65 2.53 -35.56
N LYS A 3 -13.74 1.70 -35.05
CA LYS A 3 -13.17 1.80 -33.70
C LYS A 3 -11.67 2.02 -33.72
N SER A 4 -11.15 2.63 -32.66
CA SER A 4 -9.74 2.76 -32.36
C SER A 4 -9.46 2.36 -30.92
N VAL A 5 -8.33 1.68 -30.70
CA VAL A 5 -7.84 1.22 -29.38
C VAL A 5 -6.52 1.89 -28.99
N ASN A 6 -6.05 2.85 -29.79
CA ASN A 6 -4.76 3.52 -29.63
C ASN A 6 -4.92 5.03 -29.78
N ASN A 7 -5.93 5.60 -29.11
CA ASN A 7 -6.21 7.03 -29.09
C ASN A 7 -6.30 7.66 -30.49
N GLY A 8 -6.91 6.95 -31.44
CA GLY A 8 -7.24 7.48 -32.75
C GLY A 8 -6.09 7.39 -33.77
N VAL A 9 -4.96 6.76 -33.43
CA VAL A 9 -3.83 6.57 -34.35
C VAL A 9 -4.22 5.64 -35.50
N THR A 10 -4.86 4.51 -35.19
CA THR A 10 -5.41 3.59 -36.21
C THR A 10 -6.87 3.32 -35.98
N TRP A 11 -7.61 3.15 -37.08
CA TRP A 11 -9.04 2.87 -37.08
C TRP A 11 -9.34 1.57 -37.82
N THR A 12 -10.21 0.75 -37.25
CA THR A 12 -10.65 -0.51 -37.84
C THR A 12 -12.17 -0.50 -37.97
N ASP A 13 -12.67 -0.83 -39.15
CA ASP A 13 -14.10 -0.91 -39.40
C ASP A 13 -14.75 -2.05 -38.60
N ILE A 14 -15.92 -1.76 -38.05
CA ILE A 14 -16.74 -2.73 -37.33
C ILE A 14 -17.73 -3.33 -38.33
N VAL A 15 -17.48 -4.59 -38.71
CA VAL A 15 -18.31 -5.31 -39.69
C VAL A 15 -19.74 -5.41 -39.19
N GLY A 16 -20.70 -5.05 -40.04
CA GLY A 16 -22.14 -5.11 -39.73
C GLY A 16 -22.71 -3.92 -38.94
N ALA A 17 -21.87 -2.98 -38.49
CA ALA A 17 -22.33 -1.78 -37.78
C ALA A 17 -22.77 -0.68 -38.77
N THR A 18 -23.99 -0.83 -39.30
CA THR A 18 -24.64 0.08 -40.27
C THR A 18 -25.67 1.03 -39.65
N THR A 19 -25.97 0.89 -38.35
CA THR A 19 -26.90 1.73 -37.60
C THR A 19 -26.19 2.86 -36.85
N SER A 20 -26.95 3.89 -36.44
CA SER A 20 -26.45 4.96 -35.56
C SER A 20 -26.22 4.51 -34.11
N ASN A 21 -26.81 3.37 -33.72
CA ASN A 21 -26.61 2.75 -32.42
C ASN A 21 -25.64 1.59 -32.52
N TYR A 22 -24.76 1.46 -31.53
CA TYR A 22 -23.84 0.33 -31.38
C TYR A 22 -23.65 0.03 -29.89
N THR A 23 -23.78 -1.25 -29.52
CA THR A 23 -23.47 -1.71 -28.17
C THR A 23 -22.00 -2.12 -28.12
N GLN A 24 -21.23 -1.45 -27.29
CA GLN A 24 -19.84 -1.79 -27.02
C GLN A 24 -19.73 -3.21 -26.42
N THR A 25 -18.68 -3.96 -26.79
CA THR A 25 -18.51 -5.38 -26.41
C THR A 25 -17.20 -5.69 -25.70
N GLU A 26 -16.29 -4.72 -25.66
CA GLU A 26 -14.95 -4.90 -25.13
C GLU A 26 -14.96 -4.98 -23.60
N SER A 27 -14.54 -6.12 -23.07
CA SER A 27 -14.47 -6.38 -21.64
C SER A 27 -13.11 -6.01 -21.02
N LEU A 28 -12.12 -5.70 -21.85
CA LEU A 28 -10.79 -5.31 -21.40
C LEU A 28 -10.78 -3.84 -21.01
N ALA A 29 -10.13 -3.55 -19.88
CA ALA A 29 -9.96 -2.19 -19.40
C ALA A 29 -9.14 -1.37 -20.39
N GLY A 30 -9.60 -0.16 -20.73
CA GLY A 30 -8.96 0.66 -21.74
C GLY A 30 -9.81 1.84 -22.21
N ILE A 31 -9.21 2.63 -23.10
CA ILE A 31 -9.88 3.74 -23.78
C ILE A 31 -10.19 3.29 -25.19
N TYR A 32 -11.47 3.33 -25.55
CA TYR A 32 -11.97 2.95 -26.85
C TYR A 32 -12.57 4.18 -27.52
N GLN A 33 -12.25 4.39 -28.78
CA GLN A 33 -12.77 5.52 -29.55
C GLN A 33 -13.59 5.02 -30.73
N TYR A 34 -14.69 5.70 -31.02
CA TYR A 34 -15.64 5.34 -32.06
C TYR A 34 -15.93 6.54 -32.96
N ARG A 35 -16.13 6.27 -34.24
CA ARG A 35 -16.61 7.24 -35.23
C ARG A 35 -17.49 6.56 -36.27
N ILE A 36 -18.41 7.30 -36.86
CA ILE A 36 -19.25 6.81 -37.96
C ILE A 36 -18.87 7.52 -39.25
N PHE A 37 -19.05 6.80 -40.36
CA PHE A 37 -18.94 7.32 -41.71
C PHE A 37 -20.33 7.38 -42.31
N ALA A 38 -20.63 8.46 -43.02
CA ALA A 38 -21.80 8.53 -43.90
C ALA A 38 -21.32 8.77 -45.33
N TYR A 39 -21.79 7.94 -46.25
CA TYR A 39 -21.45 7.96 -47.67
C TYR A 39 -22.63 7.48 -48.49
N GLU A 40 -22.66 7.86 -49.76
CA GLU A 40 -23.62 7.30 -50.71
C GLU A 40 -23.16 5.92 -51.17
N THR A 41 -24.09 4.96 -51.26
CA THR A 41 -23.75 3.58 -51.69
C THR A 41 -23.16 3.52 -53.09
N SER A 42 -23.49 4.50 -53.94
CA SER A 42 -22.96 4.68 -55.29
C SER A 42 -21.54 5.26 -55.35
N ASP A 43 -21.09 5.97 -54.31
CA ASP A 43 -19.72 6.49 -54.21
C ASP A 43 -19.18 6.39 -52.77
N PRO A 44 -18.66 5.20 -52.38
CA PRO A 44 -18.11 4.99 -51.05
C PRO A 44 -16.81 5.76 -50.77
N LEU A 45 -16.19 6.37 -51.80
CA LEU A 45 -14.96 7.13 -51.64
C LEU A 45 -15.23 8.55 -51.15
N GLN A 46 -16.46 9.05 -51.32
CA GLN A 46 -16.90 10.33 -50.77
C GLN A 46 -17.70 10.11 -49.48
N TYR A 47 -17.09 10.45 -48.35
CA TYR A 47 -17.71 10.29 -47.04
C TYR A 47 -17.49 11.49 -46.14
N ILE A 48 -18.39 11.64 -45.17
CA ILE A 48 -18.18 12.49 -43.99
C ILE A 48 -17.93 11.61 -42.77
N ILE A 49 -17.12 12.10 -41.83
CA ILE A 49 -16.81 11.42 -40.57
C ILE A 49 -17.41 12.23 -39.42
N SER A 50 -18.03 11.54 -38.46
CA SER A 50 -18.47 12.16 -37.20
C SER A 50 -17.31 12.66 -36.34
N ASN A 51 -17.63 13.43 -35.30
CA ASN A 51 -16.75 13.58 -34.16
C ASN A 51 -16.44 12.22 -33.51
N VAL A 52 -15.33 12.17 -32.77
CA VAL A 52 -14.93 10.97 -32.02
C VAL A 52 -15.72 10.88 -30.73
N LEU A 53 -16.34 9.73 -30.50
CA LEU A 53 -16.88 9.35 -29.21
C LEU A 53 -15.83 8.53 -28.46
N THR A 54 -15.51 8.92 -27.22
CA THR A 54 -14.58 8.18 -26.37
C THR A 54 -15.36 7.41 -25.30
N TYR A 55 -15.01 6.16 -25.09
CA TYR A 55 -15.61 5.25 -24.13
C TYR A 55 -14.53 4.64 -23.24
N TYR A 56 -14.76 4.67 -21.93
CA TYR A 56 -13.80 4.22 -20.92
C TYR A 56 -14.27 2.91 -20.30
N VAL A 57 -13.53 1.83 -20.52
CA VAL A 57 -13.72 0.57 -19.79
C VAL A 57 -12.84 0.61 -18.55
N GLN A 58 -13.46 0.86 -17.41
CA GLN A 58 -12.78 1.08 -16.14
C GLN A 58 -12.44 -0.23 -15.43
N LYS A 59 -11.36 -0.22 -14.66
CA LYS A 59 -10.95 -1.37 -13.84
C LYS A 59 -10.42 -0.93 -12.49
N MET A 60 -10.96 -1.52 -11.43
CA MET A 60 -10.38 -1.37 -10.09
C MET A 60 -9.09 -2.17 -9.96
N VAL A 61 -8.13 -1.62 -9.23
CA VAL A 61 -6.89 -2.28 -8.87
C VAL A 61 -6.62 -2.05 -7.39
N VAL A 62 -6.31 -3.14 -6.68
CA VAL A 62 -5.82 -3.11 -5.30
C VAL A 62 -4.39 -3.61 -5.33
N ASN A 63 -3.46 -2.80 -4.81
CA ASN A 63 -2.06 -3.18 -4.71
C ASN A 63 -1.84 -3.97 -3.42
N THR A 64 -1.02 -5.02 -3.47
CA THR A 64 -0.54 -5.71 -2.26
C THR A 64 0.27 -4.75 -1.41
N LYS A 65 0.02 -4.71 -0.10
CA LYS A 65 0.82 -3.93 0.85
C LYS A 65 1.22 -4.76 2.06
N SER A 66 2.42 -4.48 2.56
CA SER A 66 2.94 -5.06 3.81
C SER A 66 3.06 -3.98 4.89
N TYR A 67 2.59 -4.28 6.09
CA TYR A 67 2.66 -3.41 7.26
C TYR A 67 3.55 -4.08 8.31
N SER A 68 4.53 -3.36 8.84
CA SER A 68 5.44 -3.89 9.86
C SER A 68 5.11 -3.28 11.22
N VAL A 69 4.83 -4.13 12.21
CA VAL A 69 4.50 -3.73 13.58
C VAL A 69 5.59 -4.28 14.49
N TYR A 70 6.32 -3.40 15.18
CA TYR A 70 7.42 -3.76 16.08
C TYR A 70 6.97 -3.54 17.53
N SER A 71 6.22 -4.50 18.07
CA SER A 71 5.68 -4.41 19.42
C SER A 71 5.44 -5.79 20.00
N CYS A 72 5.54 -5.89 21.33
CA CYS A 72 5.08 -7.06 22.07
C CYS A 72 3.71 -6.83 22.74
N ASN A 73 3.28 -5.57 22.82
CA ASN A 73 2.01 -5.19 23.44
C ASN A 73 0.95 -4.89 22.37
N PRO A 74 -0.35 -5.05 22.68
CA PRO A 74 -1.42 -4.69 21.76
C PRO A 74 -1.31 -3.21 21.40
N THR A 75 -0.92 -2.95 20.16
CA THR A 75 -0.68 -1.60 19.63
C THR A 75 -1.64 -1.41 18.45
N PRO A 76 -2.57 -0.45 18.53
CA PRO A 76 -3.47 -0.18 17.42
C PRO A 76 -2.67 0.41 16.25
N VAL A 77 -2.83 -0.16 15.06
CA VAL A 77 -2.19 0.28 13.82
C VAL A 77 -3.25 0.49 12.75
N GLN A 78 -3.21 1.61 12.04
CA GLN A 78 -4.12 1.88 10.93
C GLN A 78 -3.60 1.25 9.64
N LEU A 79 -4.43 0.41 9.01
CA LEU A 79 -4.08 -0.25 7.75
C LEU A 79 -4.50 0.62 6.57
N GLU A 80 -3.60 1.47 6.09
CA GLU A 80 -3.84 2.31 4.89
C GLU A 80 -3.63 1.49 3.61
N PRO A 81 -4.66 1.05 2.87
CA PRO A 81 -4.46 0.29 1.63
C PRO A 81 -3.97 1.20 0.50
N SER A 82 -3.57 0.58 -0.62
CA SER A 82 -3.29 1.30 -1.86
C SER A 82 -4.14 0.69 -2.97
N TYR A 83 -5.03 1.51 -3.53
CA TYR A 83 -5.92 1.12 -4.61
C TYR A 83 -6.15 2.31 -5.54
N TYR A 84 -6.57 2.03 -6.76
CA TYR A 84 -6.88 3.06 -7.75
C TYR A 84 -7.79 2.51 -8.84
N MET A 85 -8.42 3.43 -9.58
CA MET A 85 -9.22 3.11 -10.74
C MET A 85 -8.43 3.38 -12.03
N GLN A 86 -8.19 2.33 -12.81
CA GLN A 86 -7.61 2.45 -14.15
C GLN A 86 -8.66 2.92 -15.15
N TYR A 87 -8.24 3.82 -16.05
CA TYR A 87 -9.07 4.39 -17.12
C TYR A 87 -10.34 5.08 -16.61
N ALA A 88 -10.26 5.74 -15.44
CA ALA A 88 -11.36 6.53 -14.91
C ALA A 88 -11.84 7.56 -15.94
N ASP A 89 -13.16 7.65 -16.12
CA ASP A 89 -13.74 8.65 -17.01
C ASP A 89 -13.55 10.06 -16.40
N PRO A 90 -12.85 10.99 -17.07
CA PRO A 90 -12.62 12.34 -16.55
C PRO A 90 -13.91 13.15 -16.38
N ASN A 91 -14.99 12.77 -17.08
CA ASN A 91 -16.30 13.39 -16.97
C ASN A 91 -17.31 12.49 -16.23
N GLY A 92 -16.82 11.41 -15.60
CA GLY A 92 -17.65 10.44 -14.89
C GLY A 92 -18.25 10.98 -13.59
N PRO A 93 -19.20 10.24 -12.98
CA PRO A 93 -19.73 10.57 -11.68
C PRO A 93 -18.65 10.51 -10.59
N THR A 94 -18.88 11.22 -9.48
CA THR A 94 -18.02 11.15 -8.29
C THR A 94 -17.87 9.70 -7.82
N LEU A 95 -16.64 9.21 -7.76
CA LEU A 95 -16.34 7.82 -7.42
C LEU A 95 -16.60 7.55 -5.94
N THR A 96 -17.43 6.54 -5.66
CA THR A 96 -17.72 6.08 -4.31
C THR A 96 -17.31 4.62 -4.18
N TYR A 97 -16.67 4.27 -3.07
CA TYR A 97 -16.11 2.94 -2.84
C TYR A 97 -16.68 2.29 -1.59
N THR A 98 -16.77 0.96 -1.63
CA THR A 98 -16.99 0.11 -0.47
C THR A 98 -15.82 -0.83 -0.28
N PHE A 99 -15.54 -1.15 0.98
CA PHE A 99 -14.40 -1.95 1.39
C PHE A 99 -14.90 -3.18 2.14
N ASN A 100 -14.18 -4.29 1.99
CA ASN A 100 -14.41 -5.50 2.76
C ASN A 100 -13.09 -6.22 3.01
N TRP A 101 -12.71 -6.31 4.28
CA TRP A 101 -11.50 -6.97 4.75
C TRP A 101 -11.83 -8.35 5.34
N THR A 102 -11.09 -9.37 4.92
CA THR A 102 -11.32 -10.77 5.34
C THR A 102 -10.00 -11.46 5.70
N PRO A 103 -9.88 -12.14 6.85
CA PRO A 103 -10.85 -12.22 7.94
C PRO A 103 -11.00 -10.88 8.69
N ALA A 104 -12.08 -10.73 9.46
CA ALA A 104 -12.30 -9.52 10.28
C ALA A 104 -11.54 -9.54 11.63
N THR A 105 -10.86 -10.64 11.94
CA THR A 105 -10.20 -10.86 13.24
C THR A 105 -9.16 -9.75 13.52
N TYR A 106 -9.19 -9.22 14.74
CA TYR A 106 -8.34 -8.10 15.22
C TYR A 106 -8.61 -6.74 14.57
N LEU A 107 -9.49 -6.64 13.58
CA LEU A 107 -9.91 -5.36 13.00
C LEU A 107 -11.04 -4.75 13.83
N ASN A 108 -11.02 -3.43 13.97
CA ASN A 108 -12.12 -2.70 14.59
C ASN A 108 -13.41 -2.75 13.75
N ASN A 109 -13.29 -2.61 12.43
CA ASN A 109 -14.38 -2.68 11.47
C ASN A 109 -13.84 -3.07 10.08
N PRO A 110 -14.19 -4.26 9.55
CA PRO A 110 -13.68 -4.74 8.26
C PRO A 110 -14.27 -4.01 7.04
N ASN A 111 -15.18 -3.04 7.21
CA ASN A 111 -15.82 -2.33 6.10
C ASN A 111 -15.29 -0.89 5.91
N LEU A 112 -14.27 -0.49 6.68
CA LEU A 112 -13.61 0.80 6.53
C LEU A 112 -12.51 0.74 5.47
N GLU A 113 -12.23 1.88 4.83
CA GLU A 113 -11.08 2.04 3.95
C GLU A 113 -9.77 1.72 4.69
N ALA A 114 -9.58 2.37 5.84
CA ALA A 114 -8.41 2.22 6.69
C ALA A 114 -8.83 1.70 8.08
N PRO A 115 -9.03 0.37 8.25
CA PRO A 115 -9.37 -0.20 9.53
C PRO A 115 -8.17 -0.13 10.49
N VAL A 116 -8.46 -0.09 11.79
CA VAL A 116 -7.47 -0.21 12.84
C VAL A 116 -7.36 -1.67 13.24
N ILE A 117 -6.14 -2.23 13.19
CA ILE A 117 -5.82 -3.56 13.68
C ILE A 117 -5.21 -3.47 15.08
N THR A 118 -5.68 -4.33 15.99
CA THR A 118 -5.13 -4.49 17.34
C THR A 118 -4.72 -5.94 17.55
N LEU A 119 -3.44 -6.22 17.33
CA LEU A 119 -2.88 -7.57 17.41
C LEU A 119 -2.75 -8.06 18.87
N PRO A 120 -2.82 -9.37 19.11
CA PRO A 120 -2.66 -9.93 20.45
C PRO A 120 -1.24 -9.69 20.98
N ALA A 121 -1.11 -9.60 22.30
CA ALA A 121 0.20 -9.47 22.95
C ALA A 121 1.08 -10.69 22.65
N LEU A 122 2.38 -10.46 22.45
CA LEU A 122 3.39 -11.49 22.29
C LEU A 122 4.27 -11.54 23.54
N THR A 123 4.68 -12.73 23.95
CA THR A 123 5.64 -12.88 25.06
C THR A 123 7.02 -12.44 24.57
N PRO A 124 7.63 -11.37 25.13
CA PRO A 124 8.92 -10.88 24.66
C PRO A 124 10.00 -11.96 24.80
N PRO A 125 10.93 -12.10 23.84
CA PRO A 125 12.07 -13.00 23.98
C PRO A 125 12.96 -12.56 25.14
N THR A 126 13.73 -13.50 25.70
CA THR A 126 14.72 -13.19 26.74
C THR A 126 15.74 -12.16 26.23
N ILE A 127 16.21 -11.27 27.11
CA ILE A 127 17.18 -10.21 26.77
C ILE A 127 18.47 -10.75 26.13
N ASN A 128 18.86 -11.98 26.48
CA ASN A 128 20.07 -12.67 26.01
C ASN A 128 19.80 -13.58 24.81
N SER A 129 18.59 -13.55 24.22
CA SER A 129 18.31 -14.29 23.00
C SER A 129 19.23 -13.80 21.88
N PRO A 130 19.80 -14.70 21.03
CA PRO A 130 20.73 -14.30 19.97
C PRO A 130 20.09 -13.35 18.94
N ALA A 131 18.81 -13.53 18.66
CA ALA A 131 18.01 -12.69 17.75
C ALA A 131 16.54 -12.65 18.20
N PRO A 132 15.72 -11.68 17.74
CA PRO A 132 14.27 -11.79 17.84
C PRO A 132 13.76 -12.98 17.00
N PRO A 133 12.65 -13.62 17.38
CA PRO A 133 12.02 -14.66 16.57
C PRO A 133 11.52 -14.10 15.24
N PRO A 134 11.28 -14.96 14.23
CA PRO A 134 10.64 -14.56 12.99
C PRO A 134 9.28 -13.86 13.26
N PRO A 135 8.88 -12.89 12.41
CA PRO A 135 7.60 -12.21 12.57
C PRO A 135 6.43 -13.19 12.42
N THR A 136 5.37 -12.93 13.17
CA THR A 136 4.08 -13.61 12.94
C THR A 136 3.34 -12.90 11.83
N ASN A 137 2.92 -13.64 10.80
CA ASN A 137 2.26 -13.07 9.63
C ASN A 137 0.74 -13.18 9.76
N TYR A 138 0.05 -12.07 9.53
CA TYR A 138 -1.40 -12.01 9.43
C TYR A 138 -1.77 -11.58 8.02
N THR A 139 -2.60 -12.38 7.35
CA THR A 139 -2.97 -12.15 5.95
C THR A 139 -4.43 -11.76 5.86
N TYR A 140 -4.70 -10.65 5.18
CA TYR A 140 -6.03 -10.12 4.95
C TYR A 140 -6.29 -9.98 3.45
N GLY A 141 -7.38 -10.55 2.95
CA GLY A 141 -7.94 -10.21 1.65
C GLY A 141 -8.74 -8.92 1.75
N LEU A 142 -8.33 -7.90 1.00
CA LEU A 142 -9.06 -6.65 0.82
C LEU A 142 -9.80 -6.71 -0.51
N THR A 143 -11.12 -6.54 -0.46
CA THR A 143 -11.97 -6.30 -1.63
C THR A 143 -12.41 -4.84 -1.65
N VAL A 144 -12.21 -4.17 -2.78
CA VAL A 144 -12.69 -2.81 -3.03
C VAL A 144 -13.64 -2.84 -4.22
N GLN A 145 -14.81 -2.26 -4.04
CA GLN A 145 -15.83 -2.14 -5.07
C GLN A 145 -16.17 -0.68 -5.29
N ASN A 146 -16.25 -0.26 -6.55
CA ASN A 146 -16.89 1.00 -6.88
C ASN A 146 -18.41 0.81 -6.99
N THR A 147 -19.20 1.66 -6.33
CA THR A 147 -20.66 1.52 -6.29
C THR A 147 -21.38 2.07 -7.52
N ASN A 148 -20.73 2.94 -8.30
CA ASN A 148 -21.33 3.55 -9.48
C ASN A 148 -21.21 2.66 -10.72
N PHE A 149 -20.20 1.79 -10.75
CA PHE A 149 -19.92 0.92 -11.87
C PHE A 149 -20.11 -0.55 -11.47
N VAL A 150 -21.25 -1.12 -11.87
CA VAL A 150 -21.59 -2.53 -11.60
C VAL A 150 -20.48 -3.44 -12.15
N GLY A 151 -19.97 -4.34 -11.33
CA GLY A 151 -18.89 -5.28 -11.69
C GLY A 151 -17.46 -4.71 -11.57
N CYS A 152 -17.30 -3.43 -11.22
CA CYS A 152 -15.99 -2.82 -11.01
C CYS A 152 -15.49 -3.13 -9.59
N VAL A 153 -15.01 -4.37 -9.42
CA VAL A 153 -14.51 -4.92 -8.15
C VAL A 153 -13.09 -5.41 -8.34
N ALA A 154 -12.23 -5.16 -7.35
CA ALA A 154 -10.92 -5.76 -7.28
C ALA A 154 -10.63 -6.25 -5.88
N SER A 155 -9.82 -7.29 -5.78
CA SER A 155 -9.32 -7.78 -4.51
C SER A 155 -7.83 -8.07 -4.58
N ASN A 156 -7.15 -7.90 -3.45
CA ASN A 156 -5.77 -8.31 -3.31
C ASN A 156 -5.43 -8.58 -1.83
N THR A 157 -4.22 -9.09 -1.61
CA THR A 157 -3.77 -9.52 -0.29
C THR A 157 -2.92 -8.44 0.39
N GLN A 158 -3.27 -8.17 1.65
CA GLN A 158 -2.58 -7.29 2.57
C GLN A 158 -1.94 -8.13 3.69
N THR A 159 -0.66 -7.88 3.99
CA THR A 159 0.08 -8.66 4.98
C THR A 159 0.53 -7.78 6.13
N VAL A 160 0.25 -8.19 7.37
CA VAL A 160 0.75 -7.55 8.58
C VAL A 160 1.83 -8.45 9.19
N LEU A 161 3.04 -7.92 9.29
CA LEU A 161 4.21 -8.57 9.88
C LEU A 161 4.33 -8.08 11.33
N HIS A 162 4.04 -8.96 12.28
CA HIS A 162 4.13 -8.67 13.71
C HIS A 162 5.47 -9.14 14.25
N TYR A 163 6.40 -8.20 14.42
CA TYR A 163 7.72 -8.44 14.99
C TYR A 163 7.65 -8.38 16.51
N ASN A 164 8.28 -9.36 17.16
CA ASN A 164 8.40 -9.45 18.61
C ASN A 164 9.84 -9.11 19.04
N PRO A 165 10.19 -7.82 19.13
CA PRO A 165 11.55 -7.40 19.45
C PRO A 165 11.94 -7.79 20.88
N ARG A 166 13.25 -7.99 21.12
CA ARG A 166 13.76 -8.20 22.48
C ARG A 166 13.62 -6.92 23.29
N LYS A 167 13.42 -7.06 24.61
CA LYS A 167 13.39 -5.90 25.52
C LYS A 167 14.69 -5.09 25.40
N VAL A 168 14.54 -3.78 25.19
CA VAL A 168 15.65 -2.82 25.25
C VAL A 168 16.13 -2.71 26.69
N VAL A 169 17.43 -2.87 26.90
CA VAL A 169 18.07 -2.69 28.20
C VAL A 169 19.14 -1.63 28.06
N VAL A 170 19.10 -0.63 28.94
CA VAL A 170 20.16 0.37 29.05
C VAL A 170 20.93 0.05 30.33
N PRO A 171 22.24 -0.22 30.25
CA PRO A 171 23.08 -0.42 31.42
C PRO A 171 23.00 0.79 32.36
N THR A 172 23.17 0.57 33.67
CA THR A 172 23.18 1.66 34.67
C THR A 172 24.59 2.07 35.06
N ALA A 173 25.58 1.25 34.75
CA ALA A 173 26.99 1.47 35.03
C ALA A 173 27.85 0.83 33.94
N PHE A 174 29.05 1.38 33.75
CA PHE A 174 30.11 0.87 32.89
C PHE A 174 31.45 1.27 33.51
N THR A 175 32.49 0.47 33.32
CA THR A 175 33.83 0.64 33.89
C THR A 175 34.81 0.76 32.74
N PRO A 176 35.03 1.97 32.18
CA PRO A 176 35.91 2.18 31.03
C PRO A 176 37.38 2.22 31.46
N ASP A 177 37.90 1.12 32.01
CA ASP A 177 39.29 0.99 32.48
C ASP A 177 40.19 0.15 31.55
N GLY A 178 39.62 -0.39 30.47
CA GLY A 178 40.34 -1.08 29.41
C GLY A 178 40.61 -2.56 29.70
N ASP A 179 39.94 -3.15 30.70
CA ASP A 179 40.08 -4.56 31.05
C ASP A 179 39.22 -5.51 30.17
N GLY A 180 38.40 -4.96 29.27
CA GLY A 180 37.49 -5.67 28.37
C GLY A 180 36.12 -5.97 28.99
N ILE A 181 35.90 -5.64 30.26
CA ILE A 181 34.69 -5.92 31.03
C ILE A 181 33.95 -4.61 31.28
N ASN A 182 32.72 -4.51 30.75
CA ASN A 182 31.88 -3.33 30.90
C ASN A 182 32.54 -1.99 30.48
N ASP A 183 33.53 -2.01 29.59
CA ASP A 183 34.17 -0.80 29.07
C ASP A 183 33.25 0.06 28.19
N LEU A 184 32.23 -0.56 27.59
CA LEU A 184 31.38 0.06 26.59
C LEU A 184 29.97 0.30 27.10
N PHE A 185 29.54 1.54 27.07
CA PHE A 185 28.16 1.92 27.29
C PHE A 185 27.35 1.89 25.98
N ARG A 186 26.41 0.95 25.87
CA ARG A 186 25.46 0.86 24.75
C ARG A 186 24.11 0.33 25.21
N SER A 187 23.04 0.76 24.53
CA SER A 187 21.75 0.09 24.65
C SER A 187 21.83 -1.32 24.05
N LEU A 188 21.30 -2.30 24.77
CA LEU A 188 21.13 -3.65 24.27
C LEU A 188 19.77 -3.75 23.56
N ASN A 189 19.73 -4.45 22.43
CA ASN A 189 18.53 -4.76 21.66
C ASN A 189 17.82 -3.58 20.98
N LEU A 190 18.39 -2.37 21.01
CA LEU A 190 17.79 -1.21 20.32
C LEU A 190 17.67 -1.43 18.81
N GLN A 191 18.53 -2.24 18.21
CA GLN A 191 18.49 -2.59 16.78
C GLN A 191 17.22 -3.34 16.35
N ASP A 192 16.49 -3.94 17.28
CA ASP A 192 15.25 -4.66 16.96
C ASP A 192 14.07 -3.68 16.70
N TYR A 193 14.27 -2.38 16.93
CA TYR A 193 13.28 -1.32 16.78
C TYR A 193 13.72 -0.32 15.68
N PRO A 194 13.09 -0.35 14.49
CA PRO A 194 13.43 0.59 13.42
C PRO A 194 13.20 2.05 13.84
N GLY A 195 14.20 2.89 13.59
CA GLY A 195 14.16 4.30 13.98
C GLY A 195 14.33 4.53 15.49
N GLY A 196 14.73 3.50 16.26
CA GLY A 196 15.08 3.66 17.66
C GLY A 196 16.21 4.67 17.87
N GLU A 197 15.96 5.70 18.68
CA GLU A 197 16.93 6.73 19.04
C GLU A 197 17.39 6.55 20.49
N PHE A 198 18.62 6.94 20.77
CA PHE A 198 19.17 6.94 22.12
C PHE A 198 19.82 8.28 22.44
N TRP A 199 19.60 8.73 23.67
CA TRP A 199 20.00 10.05 24.14
C TRP A 199 20.68 9.92 25.50
N ILE A 200 21.72 10.73 25.73
CA ILE A 200 22.36 10.87 27.04
C ILE A 200 22.26 12.33 27.44
N TRP A 201 21.74 12.57 28.64
CA TRP A 201 21.71 13.88 29.27
C TRP A 201 22.65 13.91 30.46
N ASN A 202 23.26 15.06 30.71
CA ASN A 202 23.96 15.29 31.97
C ASN A 202 22.96 15.63 33.09
N ARG A 203 23.45 15.79 34.32
CA ARG A 203 22.64 16.11 35.52
C ARG A 203 21.87 17.43 35.46
N TRP A 204 22.16 18.29 34.50
CA TRP A 204 21.52 19.59 34.31
C TRP A 204 20.63 19.62 33.06
N GLU A 205 20.21 18.44 32.58
CA GLU A 205 19.30 18.27 31.43
C GLU A 205 19.88 18.78 30.10
N ILE A 206 21.19 19.06 30.07
CA ILE A 206 21.89 19.38 28.82
C ILE A 206 22.16 18.07 28.11
N LYS A 207 21.60 17.97 26.89
CA LYS A 207 21.82 16.86 25.98
C LYS A 207 23.31 16.78 25.64
N PHE A 208 23.94 15.69 26.06
CA PHE A 208 25.36 15.45 25.86
C PHE A 208 25.61 14.76 24.52
N LEU A 209 24.78 13.77 24.15
CA LEU A 209 24.95 12.98 22.93
C LEU A 209 23.64 12.59 22.26
N PHE A 210 23.72 12.41 20.94
CA PHE A 210 22.65 11.92 20.07
C PHE A 210 23.14 10.79 19.18
N SER A 211 22.26 9.80 19.00
CA SER A 211 22.52 8.63 18.20
C SER A 211 21.31 8.27 17.33
N ARG A 212 21.56 7.93 16.05
CA ARG A 212 20.57 7.32 15.14
C ARG A 212 20.95 5.90 14.65
N THR A 213 22.06 5.32 15.10
CA THR A 213 22.55 4.01 14.60
C THR A 213 23.44 3.29 15.61
N ASN A 214 23.17 2.01 15.90
CA ASN A 214 23.67 1.14 17.00
C ASN A 214 25.20 0.99 17.27
N THR A 215 26.06 1.93 16.89
CA THR A 215 27.49 1.92 17.20
C THR A 215 27.92 3.31 17.66
N TYR A 216 27.99 3.51 18.97
CA TYR A 216 28.77 4.61 19.56
C TYR A 216 29.87 4.00 20.42
N ARG A 217 31.08 4.47 20.18
CA ARG A 217 32.19 4.37 21.12
C ARG A 217 32.14 5.64 21.94
N LEU A 218 31.87 5.48 23.22
CA LEU A 218 31.86 6.57 24.18
C LEU A 218 33.18 6.55 24.93
N PHE A 219 34.05 7.51 24.63
CA PHE A 219 35.18 7.86 25.47
C PHE A 219 34.73 9.03 26.34
N MET A 220 34.48 8.78 27.63
CA MET A 220 34.38 9.84 28.63
C MET A 220 35.71 9.85 29.37
N GLU A 221 36.61 10.74 28.99
CA GLU A 221 37.79 11.05 29.79
C GLU A 221 37.34 12.01 30.92
N TRP A 222 37.74 11.71 32.15
CA TRP A 222 37.57 12.58 33.32
C TRP A 222 38.72 13.56 33.43
#